data_AF-A0A2M6XDE5-F1
#
_entry.id   AF-A0A2M6XDE5-F1
#
_cell.length_a   1.000
_cell.length_b   1.000
_cell.length_c   1.000
_cell.angle_alpha   90.00
_cell.angle_beta   90.00
_cell.angle_gamma   90.00
#
_symmetry.space_group_name_H-M   'P 1'
#
loop_
_entity.id
_entity.type
_entity.pdbx_description
1 polymer ?
#
loop_
_entity_poly.entity_id
_entity_poly.type
_entity_poly.pdbx_seq_one_letter_code
_entity_poly.pdbx_strand_id
1 'polypeptide(L)'
;MKKLGRTLYDEGFRSSQGNRLVNSRLHSLLQDPFYTGKIKWNDEIYEGKHEPLISKELFDKVQAMLKSKTTPKYRKHLFLFKGLIKCAECGKSITWETAKNHNYGHCNHYHNCSQKTWAKEPEVEEQLLGGFDNLKIKNSRIVEWLKKALKESHQDEIAYHNSTVGELQARYEAVQKRLDKLYDDKLDEKITPDFYNRKFKQYSEEKDEVTESIKRHSQASTGYLNLGINIYELSQRAKEIYLKAKAKDMLDEQRSLIRLVFADLKLDEGKLSYTYSNTFKILSEAVSATNGSNVDKFKGLENGKFEPAKKSDVAGQKDSLLPSRPIWLPG
;
A
#
# COMPACT_ATOMS: atom_id res chain seq x y z
N MET A 1 -22.51 -0.11 13.70
CA MET A 1 -23.80 -0.22 14.42
C MET A 1 -24.99 0.48 13.77
N LYS A 2 -24.95 1.81 13.51
CA LYS A 2 -26.11 2.53 12.92
C LYS A 2 -26.56 1.99 11.56
N LYS A 3 -25.64 1.57 10.69
CA LYS A 3 -25.95 0.95 9.39
C LYS A 3 -26.61 -0.42 9.58
N LEU A 4 -25.97 -1.31 10.35
CA LEU A 4 -26.50 -2.65 10.67
C LEU A 4 -27.95 -2.60 11.18
N GLY A 5 -28.26 -1.71 12.14
CA GLY A 5 -29.62 -1.61 12.65
C GLY A 5 -30.64 -1.03 11.65
N ARG A 6 -30.22 -0.33 10.58
CA ARG A 6 -31.13 0.04 9.48
C ARG A 6 -31.40 -1.19 8.62
N THR A 7 -30.33 -1.85 8.17
CA THR A 7 -30.40 -3.07 7.35
C THR A 7 -31.31 -4.13 7.98
N LEU A 8 -31.12 -4.45 9.27
CA LEU A 8 -31.98 -5.42 9.97
C LEU A 8 -33.45 -4.99 10.00
N TYR A 9 -33.73 -3.70 10.13
CA TYR A 9 -35.10 -3.20 10.10
C TYR A 9 -35.68 -3.26 8.68
N ASP A 10 -34.90 -2.94 7.65
CA ASP A 10 -35.33 -3.06 6.27
C ASP A 10 -35.62 -4.53 5.90
N GLU A 11 -34.87 -5.48 6.47
CA GLU A 11 -35.05 -6.93 6.33
C GLU A 11 -36.17 -7.53 7.21
N GLY A 12 -36.91 -6.70 7.95
CA GLY A 12 -38.08 -7.15 8.71
C GLY A 12 -37.83 -7.52 10.18
N PHE A 13 -36.60 -7.38 10.70
CA PHE A 13 -36.32 -7.58 12.13
C PHE A 13 -36.92 -6.42 12.95
N ARG A 14 -37.78 -6.75 13.94
CA ARG A 14 -38.51 -5.78 14.76
C ARG A 14 -38.31 -6.06 16.24
N SER A 15 -38.39 -5.01 17.07
CA SER A 15 -38.57 -5.18 18.51
C SER A 15 -39.99 -5.66 18.81
N SER A 16 -40.24 -6.09 20.05
CA SER A 16 -41.58 -6.48 20.51
C SER A 16 -42.64 -5.37 20.34
N GLN A 17 -42.23 -4.11 20.21
CA GLN A 17 -43.13 -2.97 19.98
C GLN A 17 -43.19 -2.54 18.49
N GLY A 18 -42.67 -3.36 17.56
CA GLY A 18 -42.63 -3.04 16.13
C GLY A 18 -41.56 -2.00 15.74
N ASN A 19 -40.75 -1.54 16.68
CA ASN A 19 -39.74 -0.52 16.44
C ASN A 19 -38.39 -1.13 16.07
N ARG A 20 -37.52 -0.30 15.48
CA ARG A 20 -36.11 -0.67 15.27
C ARG A 20 -35.40 -0.91 16.60
N LEU A 21 -34.53 -1.92 16.66
CA LEU A 21 -33.66 -2.14 17.81
C LEU A 21 -32.73 -0.96 18.07
N VAL A 22 -32.64 -0.56 19.35
CA VAL A 22 -31.69 0.45 19.82
C VAL A 22 -30.26 -0.08 19.68
N ASN A 23 -29.32 0.80 19.35
CA ASN A 23 -27.91 0.42 19.11
C ASN A 23 -27.26 -0.28 20.32
N SER A 24 -27.64 0.07 21.55
CA SER A 24 -27.17 -0.59 22.78
C SER A 24 -27.62 -2.04 22.83
N ARG A 25 -28.90 -2.32 22.52
CA ARG A 25 -29.42 -3.69 22.50
C ARG A 25 -28.76 -4.55 21.43
N LEU A 26 -28.56 -3.99 20.22
CA LEU A 26 -27.80 -4.66 19.15
C LEU A 26 -26.37 -4.98 19.58
N HIS A 27 -25.72 -4.05 20.28
CA HIS A 27 -24.38 -4.28 20.81
C HIS A 27 -24.35 -5.40 21.84
N SER A 28 -25.28 -5.42 22.80
CA SER A 28 -25.38 -6.47 23.80
C SER A 28 -25.61 -7.84 23.17
N LEU A 29 -26.50 -7.95 22.18
CA LEU A 29 -26.76 -9.21 21.48
C LEU A 29 -25.49 -9.74 20.80
N LEU A 30 -24.76 -8.88 20.09
CA LEU A 30 -23.53 -9.28 19.41
C LEU A 30 -22.38 -9.64 20.37
N GLN A 31 -22.49 -9.27 21.65
CA GLN A 31 -21.50 -9.58 22.69
C GLN A 31 -21.88 -10.77 23.56
N ASP A 32 -23.08 -11.32 23.39
CA ASP A 32 -23.60 -12.34 24.28
C ASP A 32 -22.97 -13.71 23.97
N PRO A 33 -22.19 -14.30 24.90
CA PRO A 33 -21.60 -15.63 24.70
C PRO A 33 -22.65 -16.75 24.66
N PHE A 34 -23.91 -16.46 25.01
CA PHE A 34 -25.06 -17.37 24.87
C PHE A 34 -25.11 -18.02 23.49
N TYR A 35 -24.87 -17.25 22.41
CA TYR A 35 -24.94 -17.78 21.04
C TYR A 35 -23.84 -18.80 20.70
N THR A 36 -22.81 -18.92 21.54
CA THR A 36 -21.71 -19.89 21.40
C THR A 36 -21.86 -21.14 22.29
N GLY A 37 -23.01 -21.31 22.94
CA GLY A 37 -23.24 -22.43 23.87
C GLY A 37 -22.79 -22.17 25.31
N LYS A 38 -22.38 -20.94 25.66
CA LYS A 38 -21.86 -20.58 26.99
C LYS A 38 -22.84 -19.66 27.73
N ILE A 39 -22.88 -19.72 29.06
CA ILE A 39 -23.76 -18.88 29.88
C ILE A 39 -22.92 -18.00 30.79
N LYS A 40 -23.26 -16.71 30.86
CA LYS A 40 -22.63 -15.76 31.78
C LYS A 40 -23.42 -15.67 33.09
N TRP A 41 -22.78 -15.96 34.22
CA TRP A 41 -23.36 -15.83 35.56
C TRP A 41 -22.34 -15.22 36.52
N ASN A 42 -22.71 -14.18 37.27
CA ASN A 42 -21.81 -13.44 38.18
C ASN A 42 -20.44 -13.07 37.55
N ASP A 43 -20.47 -12.56 36.32
CA ASP A 43 -19.29 -12.20 35.53
C ASP A 43 -18.34 -13.36 35.13
N GLU A 44 -18.68 -14.59 35.49
CA GLU A 44 -18.00 -15.81 35.04
C GLU A 44 -18.75 -16.46 33.88
N ILE A 45 -18.00 -17.18 33.03
CA ILE A 45 -18.53 -17.85 31.84
C ILE A 45 -18.49 -19.35 32.07
N TYR A 46 -19.64 -19.99 31.99
CA TYR A 46 -19.84 -21.43 32.16
C TYR A 46 -20.26 -22.08 30.84
N GLU A 47 -19.98 -23.37 30.68
CA GLU A 47 -20.51 -24.14 29.56
C GLU A 47 -22.02 -24.38 29.75
N GLY A 48 -22.81 -23.97 28.76
CA GLY A 48 -24.24 -24.20 28.71
C GLY A 48 -24.57 -25.59 28.15
N LYS A 49 -25.79 -26.05 28.38
CA LYS A 49 -26.30 -27.31 27.83
C LYS A 49 -27.04 -27.15 26.50
N HIS A 50 -27.20 -25.92 26.01
CA HIS A 50 -27.91 -25.61 24.78
C HIS A 50 -26.99 -25.69 23.57
N GLU A 51 -27.58 -26.00 22.41
CA GLU A 51 -26.86 -26.05 21.15
C GLU A 51 -26.37 -24.64 20.75
N PRO A 52 -25.08 -24.47 20.39
CA PRO A 52 -24.56 -23.21 19.90
C PRO A 52 -25.25 -22.77 18.60
N LEU A 53 -25.66 -21.51 18.53
CA LEU A 53 -26.27 -20.93 17.32
C LEU A 53 -25.20 -20.49 16.30
N ILE A 54 -24.01 -20.16 16.77
CA ILE A 54 -22.85 -19.77 15.96
C ILE A 54 -21.56 -20.41 16.48
N SER A 55 -20.57 -20.57 15.61
CA SER A 55 -19.25 -21.05 16.02
C SER A 55 -18.49 -20.03 16.86
N LYS A 56 -17.64 -20.53 17.76
CA LYS A 56 -16.76 -19.69 18.58
C LYS A 56 -15.85 -18.81 17.72
N GLU A 57 -15.33 -19.34 16.61
CA GLU A 57 -14.48 -18.58 15.68
C GLU A 57 -15.21 -17.37 15.06
N LEU A 58 -16.48 -17.54 14.68
CA LEU A 58 -17.28 -16.45 14.13
C LEU A 58 -17.55 -15.38 15.20
N PHE A 59 -17.89 -15.81 16.41
CA PHE A 59 -18.09 -14.91 17.54
C PHE A 59 -16.81 -14.11 17.87
N ASP A 60 -15.67 -14.77 17.93
CA ASP A 60 -14.37 -14.12 18.22
C ASP A 60 -14.00 -13.09 17.14
N LYS A 61 -14.26 -13.37 15.86
CA LYS A 61 -14.10 -12.40 14.76
C LYS A 61 -14.98 -11.16 14.95
N VAL A 62 -16.24 -11.35 15.36
CA VAL A 62 -17.15 -10.24 15.65
C VAL A 62 -16.66 -9.43 16.86
N GLN A 63 -16.22 -10.08 17.94
CA GLN A 63 -15.66 -9.40 19.11
C GLN A 63 -14.41 -8.59 18.75
N ALA A 64 -13.52 -9.13 17.92
CA ALA A 64 -12.35 -8.41 17.44
C ALA A 64 -12.73 -7.15 16.65
N MET A 65 -13.73 -7.24 15.77
CA MET A 65 -14.26 -6.07 15.05
C MET A 65 -14.88 -5.03 15.99
N LEU A 66 -15.65 -5.45 16.99
CA LEU A 66 -16.28 -4.54 17.96
C LEU A 66 -15.26 -3.84 18.87
N LYS A 67 -14.21 -4.56 19.30
CA LYS A 67 -13.11 -4.01 20.12
C LYS A 67 -12.14 -3.16 19.31
N SER A 68 -12.13 -3.28 17.98
CA SER A 68 -11.24 -2.50 17.13
C SER A 68 -11.51 -1.00 17.29
N LYS A 69 -10.46 -0.23 17.64
CA LYS A 69 -10.49 1.24 17.63
C LYS A 69 -10.63 1.84 16.23
N THR A 70 -10.69 0.98 15.20
CA THR A 70 -10.85 1.28 13.78
C THR A 70 -12.30 1.45 13.36
N THR A 71 -13.25 1.55 14.31
CA THR A 71 -14.65 1.89 13.97
C THR A 71 -14.67 3.20 13.19
N PRO A 72 -15.16 3.22 11.93
CA PRO A 72 -15.29 4.45 11.17
C PRO A 72 -16.26 5.37 11.90
N LYS A 73 -15.74 6.42 12.53
CA LYS A 73 -16.58 7.49 13.07
C LYS A 73 -17.29 8.11 11.87
N TYR A 74 -18.60 7.93 11.76
CA TYR A 74 -19.42 8.67 10.79
C TYR A 74 -19.26 10.16 11.11
N ARG A 75 -18.42 10.84 10.33
CA ARG A 75 -18.09 12.25 10.53
C ARG A 75 -18.92 13.05 9.55
N LYS A 76 -19.84 13.84 10.09
CA LYS A 76 -20.79 14.70 9.36
C LYS A 76 -20.08 15.75 8.46
N HIS A 77 -18.81 16.04 8.74
CA HIS A 77 -17.98 16.99 8.01
C HIS A 77 -16.64 16.35 7.63
N LEU A 78 -16.50 16.02 6.35
CA LEU A 78 -15.28 15.55 5.72
C LEU A 78 -14.69 16.71 4.90
N PHE A 79 -13.77 17.45 5.52
CA PHE A 79 -13.00 18.50 4.83
C PHE A 79 -11.79 17.87 4.12
N LEU A 80 -11.39 18.43 2.97
CA LEU A 80 -10.29 17.95 2.14
C LEU A 80 -9.00 17.84 2.95
N PHE A 81 -8.68 18.87 3.72
CA PHE A 81 -7.41 18.97 4.46
C PHE A 81 -7.48 18.50 5.91
N LYS A 82 -8.61 17.94 6.34
CA LYS A 82 -8.79 17.49 7.74
C LYS A 82 -7.73 16.49 8.16
N GLY A 83 -6.94 16.86 9.17
CA GLY A 83 -5.86 16.03 9.70
C GLY A 83 -4.70 15.79 8.72
N LEU A 84 -4.58 16.60 7.67
CA LEU A 84 -3.45 16.59 6.74
C LEU A 84 -2.50 17.75 7.00
N ILE A 85 -3.04 18.92 7.34
CA ILE A 85 -2.27 20.16 7.51
C ILE A 85 -2.00 20.43 9.00
N LYS A 86 -0.76 20.83 9.31
CA LYS A 86 -0.33 21.30 10.63
C LYS A 86 -0.02 22.81 10.59
N CYS A 87 -0.12 23.47 11.72
CA CYS A 87 0.38 24.83 11.92
C CYS A 87 1.90 24.83 11.84
N ALA A 88 2.49 25.75 11.07
CA ALA A 88 3.93 25.88 10.95
C ALA A 88 4.61 26.31 12.25
N GLU A 89 3.92 27.14 13.06
CA GLU A 89 4.44 27.69 14.32
C GLU A 89 4.31 26.69 15.48
N CYS A 90 3.09 26.23 15.80
CA CYS A 90 2.86 25.37 16.97
C CYS A 90 2.88 23.85 16.67
N GLY A 91 2.97 23.46 15.39
CA GLY A 91 3.06 22.06 14.96
C GLY A 91 1.77 21.23 15.12
N LYS A 92 0.69 21.82 15.62
CA LYS A 92 -0.59 21.13 15.83
C LYS A 92 -1.44 21.12 14.56
N SER A 93 -2.35 20.16 14.45
CA SER A 93 -3.24 20.06 13.30
C SER A 93 -4.14 21.29 13.16
N ILE A 94 -4.28 21.76 11.92
CA ILE A 94 -5.25 22.80 11.56
C ILE A 94 -6.66 22.24 11.67
N THR A 95 -7.53 23.01 12.32
CA THR A 95 -8.96 22.71 12.43
C THR A 95 -9.69 23.32 11.24
N TRP A 96 -10.65 22.57 10.71
CA TRP A 96 -11.47 22.97 9.57
C TRP A 96 -12.91 23.13 10.01
N GLU A 97 -13.50 24.28 9.69
CA GLU A 97 -14.86 24.66 10.07
C GLU A 97 -15.58 25.35 8.91
N THR A 98 -16.90 25.18 8.83
CA THR A 98 -17.72 25.85 7.81
C THR A 98 -18.33 27.12 8.41
N ALA A 99 -18.03 28.27 7.82
CA ALA A 99 -18.61 29.56 8.17
C ALA A 99 -19.07 30.29 6.89
N LYS A 100 -20.23 30.94 6.91
CA LYS A 100 -20.76 31.72 5.77
C LYS A 100 -20.68 30.96 4.43
N ASN A 101 -21.04 29.68 4.42
CA ASN A 101 -21.01 28.80 3.25
C ASN A 101 -19.61 28.54 2.63
N HIS A 102 -18.54 28.81 3.38
CA HIS A 102 -17.17 28.50 3.00
C HIS A 102 -16.48 27.69 4.10
N ASN A 103 -15.51 26.87 3.72
CA ASN A 103 -14.68 26.11 4.66
C ASN A 103 -13.40 26.89 4.95
N TYR A 104 -13.09 27.03 6.24
CA TYR A 104 -11.91 27.74 6.71
C TYR A 104 -11.05 26.82 7.58
N GLY A 105 -9.74 26.92 7.39
CA GLY A 105 -8.72 26.30 8.22
C GLY A 105 -8.04 27.33 9.12
N HIS A 106 -7.95 27.05 10.41
CA HIS A 106 -7.22 27.89 11.36
C HIS A 106 -6.53 27.07 12.46
N CYS A 107 -5.56 27.69 13.15
CA CYS A 107 -5.02 27.16 14.39
C CYS A 107 -6.03 27.37 15.53
N ASN A 108 -6.17 26.40 16.44
CA ASN A 108 -7.07 26.51 17.61
C ASN A 108 -6.43 27.18 18.83
N HIS A 109 -5.16 27.58 18.76
CA HIS A 109 -4.43 28.24 19.85
C HIS A 109 -4.42 27.50 21.18
N TYR A 110 -4.64 26.18 21.20
CA TYR A 110 -4.47 25.36 22.41
C TYR A 110 -3.02 25.36 22.93
N HIS A 111 -2.09 25.88 22.15
CA HIS A 111 -0.68 26.10 22.49
C HIS A 111 -0.26 27.49 22.05
N ASN A 112 0.86 27.98 22.58
CA ASN A 112 1.41 29.28 22.23
C ASN A 112 1.64 29.39 20.72
N CYS A 113 0.86 30.24 20.07
CA CYS A 113 0.81 30.44 18.64
C CYS A 113 0.32 31.87 18.38
N SER A 114 1.02 32.59 17.54
CA SER A 114 0.72 33.97 17.17
C SER A 114 -0.12 34.08 15.89
N GLN A 115 -0.19 33.01 15.09
CA GLN A 115 -0.96 32.98 13.83
C GLN A 115 -2.43 33.38 14.04
N LYS A 116 -2.95 34.33 13.26
CA LYS A 116 -4.37 34.76 13.39
C LYS A 116 -5.21 34.51 12.15
N THR A 117 -4.57 34.20 11.02
CA THR A 117 -5.26 34.09 9.74
C THR A 117 -6.12 32.84 9.65
N TRP A 118 -7.34 33.03 9.14
CA TRP A 118 -8.24 31.96 8.74
C TRP A 118 -8.10 31.76 7.23
N ALA A 119 -7.56 30.62 6.83
CA ALA A 119 -7.30 30.32 5.42
C ALA A 119 -8.52 29.66 4.78
N LYS A 120 -8.97 30.12 3.61
CA LYS A 120 -10.07 29.45 2.89
C LYS A 120 -9.57 28.14 2.28
N GLU A 121 -10.36 27.09 2.37
CA GLU A 121 -10.03 25.78 1.80
C GLU A 121 -9.67 25.85 0.31
N PRO A 122 -10.39 26.59 -0.56
CA PRO A 122 -10.03 26.71 -1.98
C PRO A 122 -8.69 27.43 -2.23
N GLU A 123 -8.33 28.42 -1.40
CA GLU A 123 -7.06 29.16 -1.54
C GLU A 123 -5.86 28.29 -1.12
N VAL A 124 -6.04 27.45 -0.10
CA VAL A 124 -5.04 26.45 0.30
C VAL A 124 -4.93 25.34 -0.75
N GLU A 125 -6.05 24.94 -1.34
CA GLU A 125 -6.09 23.95 -2.40
C GLU A 125 -5.36 24.43 -3.66
N GLU A 126 -5.54 25.68 -4.06
CA GLU A 126 -4.81 26.25 -5.20
C GLU A 126 -3.29 26.22 -4.99
N GLN A 127 -2.82 26.55 -3.79
CA GLN A 127 -1.39 26.45 -3.43
C GLN A 127 -0.88 25.00 -3.48
N LEU A 128 -1.69 24.03 -3.04
CA LEU A 128 -1.37 22.61 -3.14
C LEU A 128 -1.22 22.14 -4.60
N LEU A 129 -2.06 22.64 -5.50
CA LEU A 129 -1.98 22.30 -6.93
C LEU A 129 -0.64 22.72 -7.54
N GLY A 130 -0.08 23.85 -7.10
CA GLY A 130 1.29 24.27 -7.47
C GLY A 130 2.35 23.24 -7.06
N GLY A 131 2.16 22.57 -5.92
CA GLY A 131 3.02 21.49 -5.47
C GLY A 131 3.00 20.25 -6.37
N PHE A 132 1.88 19.95 -7.02
CA PHE A 132 1.83 18.90 -8.04
C PHE A 132 2.50 19.35 -9.35
N ASP A 133 2.34 20.61 -9.76
CA ASP A 133 2.96 21.12 -10.99
C ASP A 133 4.49 21.16 -10.91
N ASN A 134 5.05 21.36 -9.71
CA ASN A 134 6.49 21.34 -9.48
C ASN A 134 7.15 19.96 -9.71
N LEU A 135 6.35 18.88 -9.83
CA LEU A 135 6.84 17.55 -10.20
C LEU A 135 6.86 17.31 -11.71
N LYS A 136 6.28 18.21 -12.53
CA LYS A 136 6.25 18.05 -13.98
C LYS A 136 7.56 18.47 -14.62
N ILE A 137 8.09 17.62 -15.50
CA ILE A 137 9.19 18.00 -16.39
C ILE A 137 8.60 18.88 -17.49
N LYS A 138 9.10 20.12 -17.63
CA LYS A 138 8.58 21.09 -18.60
C LYS A 138 9.22 20.94 -19.98
N ASN A 139 10.44 20.40 -20.03
CA ASN A 139 11.17 20.21 -21.27
C ASN A 139 10.64 19.00 -22.06
N SER A 140 9.95 19.26 -23.16
CA SER A 140 9.33 18.24 -24.03
C SER A 140 10.34 17.22 -24.58
N ARG A 141 11.54 17.66 -24.94
CA ARG A 141 12.59 16.80 -25.48
C ARG A 141 13.06 15.77 -24.47
N ILE A 142 13.21 16.19 -23.21
CA ILE A 142 13.63 15.32 -22.12
C ILE A 142 12.52 14.34 -21.77
N VAL A 143 11.26 14.79 -21.81
CA VAL A 143 10.09 13.90 -21.62
C VAL A 143 10.05 12.81 -22.69
N GLU A 144 10.24 13.15 -23.97
CA GLU A 144 10.23 12.18 -25.06
C GLU A 144 11.40 11.20 -24.96
N TRP A 145 12.62 11.70 -24.72
CA TRP A 145 13.80 10.86 -24.49
C TRP A 145 13.59 9.92 -23.30
N LEU A 146 13.10 10.43 -22.17
CA LEU A 146 12.88 9.63 -20.96
C LEU A 146 11.80 8.57 -21.19
N LYS A 147 10.71 8.90 -21.89
CA LYS A 147 9.68 7.91 -22.28
C LYS A 147 10.27 6.80 -23.14
N LYS A 148 11.12 7.15 -24.12
CA LYS A 148 11.78 6.19 -24.99
C LYS A 148 12.76 5.31 -24.21
N ALA A 149 13.63 5.92 -23.41
CA ALA A 149 14.62 5.23 -22.58
C ALA A 149 13.96 4.29 -21.55
N LEU A 150 12.90 4.74 -20.88
CA LEU A 150 12.14 3.89 -19.95
C LEU A 150 11.50 2.70 -20.67
N LYS A 151 10.96 2.90 -21.88
CA LYS A 151 10.33 1.82 -22.65
C LYS A 151 11.35 0.80 -23.16
N GLU A 152 12.48 1.25 -23.70
CA GLU A 152 13.54 0.40 -24.22
C GLU A 152 14.21 -0.40 -23.10
N SER A 153 14.62 0.25 -22.00
CA SER A 153 15.20 -0.42 -20.84
C SER A 153 14.23 -1.44 -20.22
N HIS A 154 12.93 -1.12 -20.19
CA HIS A 154 11.92 -2.02 -19.66
C HIS A 154 11.73 -3.26 -20.53
N GLN A 155 11.74 -3.10 -21.85
CA GLN A 155 11.61 -4.22 -22.79
C GLN A 155 12.81 -5.16 -22.72
N ASP A 156 14.04 -4.63 -22.71
CA ASP A 156 15.26 -5.42 -22.67
C ASP A 156 15.38 -6.20 -21.34
N GLU A 157 15.05 -5.55 -20.22
CA GLU A 157 15.10 -6.18 -18.91
C GLU A 157 14.00 -7.24 -18.74
N ILE A 158 12.76 -6.98 -19.20
CA ILE A 158 11.70 -8.00 -19.24
C ILE A 158 12.12 -9.19 -20.10
N ALA A 159 12.69 -8.96 -21.29
CA ALA A 159 13.10 -10.02 -22.18
C ALA A 159 14.19 -10.90 -21.56
N TYR A 160 15.22 -10.28 -20.97
CA TYR A 160 16.26 -10.99 -20.23
C TYR A 160 15.66 -11.81 -19.08
N HIS A 161 14.78 -11.23 -18.28
CA HIS A 161 14.16 -11.92 -17.14
C HIS A 161 13.24 -13.06 -17.55
N ASN A 162 12.41 -12.87 -18.57
CA ASN A 162 11.55 -13.93 -19.09
C ASN A 162 12.39 -15.09 -19.63
N SER A 163 13.54 -14.81 -20.24
CA SER A 163 14.45 -15.86 -20.71
C SER A 163 15.07 -16.64 -19.54
N THR A 164 15.62 -15.98 -18.53
CA THR A 164 16.20 -16.64 -17.34
C THR A 164 15.16 -17.43 -16.55
N VAL A 165 13.97 -16.87 -16.34
CA VAL A 165 12.87 -17.58 -15.66
C VAL A 165 12.39 -18.75 -16.50
N GLY A 166 12.31 -18.60 -17.82
CA GLY A 166 11.95 -19.67 -18.75
C GLY A 166 12.94 -20.85 -18.70
N GLU A 167 14.24 -20.58 -18.64
CA GLU A 167 15.28 -21.61 -18.48
C GLU A 167 15.16 -22.37 -17.15
N LEU A 168 14.96 -21.63 -16.05
CA LEU A 168 14.75 -22.24 -14.73
C LEU A 168 13.47 -23.07 -14.68
N GLN A 169 12.40 -22.60 -15.32
CA GLN A 169 11.14 -23.34 -15.42
C GLN A 169 11.29 -24.63 -16.23
N ALA A 170 12.02 -24.58 -17.36
CA ALA A 170 12.33 -25.77 -18.15
C ALA A 170 13.16 -26.79 -17.35
N ARG A 171 14.12 -26.32 -16.54
CA ARG A 171 14.90 -27.18 -15.63
C ARG A 171 14.01 -27.80 -14.55
N TYR A 172 13.11 -27.03 -13.95
CA TYR A 172 12.13 -27.53 -12.98
C TYR A 172 11.30 -28.68 -13.57
N GLU A 173 10.74 -28.47 -14.78
CA GLU A 173 9.96 -29.49 -15.47
C GLU A 173 10.77 -30.75 -15.80
N ALA A 174 12.03 -30.59 -16.19
CA ALA A 174 12.92 -31.72 -16.45
C ALA A 174 13.21 -32.54 -15.18
N VAL A 175 13.47 -31.88 -14.05
CA VAL A 175 13.69 -32.56 -12.75
C VAL A 175 12.40 -33.23 -12.28
N GLN A 176 11.26 -32.59 -12.45
CA GLN A 176 9.97 -33.19 -12.09
C GLN A 176 9.67 -34.44 -12.93
N LYS A 177 9.87 -34.39 -14.26
CA LYS A 177 9.75 -35.58 -15.12
C LYS A 177 10.67 -36.72 -14.69
N ARG A 178 11.88 -36.41 -14.20
CA ARG A 178 12.81 -37.41 -13.66
C ARG A 178 12.33 -38.01 -12.35
N LEU A 179 11.72 -37.22 -11.47
CA LEU A 179 11.10 -37.71 -10.23
C LEU A 179 9.91 -38.61 -10.52
N ASP A 180 9.03 -38.22 -11.44
CA ASP A 180 7.86 -39.01 -11.84
C ASP A 180 8.30 -40.36 -12.41
N LYS A 181 9.27 -40.35 -13.34
CA LYS A 181 9.83 -41.59 -13.90
C LYS A 181 10.53 -42.45 -12.85
N LEU A 182 11.27 -41.84 -11.92
CA LEU A 182 11.94 -42.56 -10.83
C LEU A 182 10.94 -43.29 -9.93
N TYR A 183 9.75 -42.70 -9.73
CA TYR A 183 8.65 -43.31 -8.99
C TYR A 183 8.06 -44.50 -9.75
N ASP A 184 7.77 -44.34 -11.05
CA ASP A 184 7.25 -45.42 -11.89
C ASP A 184 8.22 -46.61 -11.97
N ASP A 185 9.51 -46.34 -12.21
CA ASP A 185 10.55 -47.39 -12.25
C ASP A 185 10.70 -48.11 -10.89
N LYS A 186 10.35 -47.44 -9.77
CA LYS A 186 10.34 -48.06 -8.44
C LYS A 186 9.14 -48.97 -8.24
N LEU A 187 7.96 -48.57 -8.72
CA LEU A 187 6.74 -49.40 -8.68
C LEU A 187 6.88 -50.64 -9.56
N ASP A 188 7.53 -50.52 -10.71
CA ASP A 188 7.84 -51.62 -11.63
C ASP A 188 8.99 -52.53 -11.12
N GLU A 189 9.51 -52.28 -9.92
CA GLU A 189 10.65 -53.00 -9.30
C GLU A 189 11.95 -53.01 -10.14
N LYS A 190 12.08 -52.11 -11.13
CA LYS A 190 13.26 -52.00 -12.01
C LYS A 190 14.50 -51.46 -11.29
N ILE A 191 14.32 -50.83 -10.12
CA ILE A 191 15.39 -50.22 -9.34
C ILE A 191 15.33 -50.60 -7.85
N THR A 192 16.52 -50.65 -7.23
CA THR A 192 16.64 -50.99 -5.81
C THR A 192 16.15 -49.84 -4.90
N PRO A 193 15.66 -50.15 -3.68
CA PRO A 193 15.28 -49.13 -2.70
C PRO A 193 16.39 -48.10 -2.42
N ASP A 194 17.64 -48.55 -2.30
CA ASP A 194 18.78 -47.66 -2.03
C ASP A 194 19.06 -46.72 -3.20
N PHE A 195 18.96 -47.22 -4.43
CA PHE A 195 19.14 -46.39 -5.63
C PHE A 195 18.04 -45.33 -5.72
N TYR A 196 16.78 -45.72 -5.47
CA TYR A 196 15.64 -44.81 -5.41
C TYR A 196 15.87 -43.71 -4.37
N ASN A 197 16.15 -44.07 -3.11
CA ASN A 197 16.31 -43.11 -2.02
C ASN A 197 17.41 -42.08 -2.32
N ARG A 198 18.55 -42.53 -2.86
CA ARG A 198 19.65 -41.64 -3.25
C ARG A 198 19.25 -40.66 -4.35
N LYS A 199 18.59 -41.15 -5.41
CA LYS A 199 18.19 -40.31 -6.55
C LYS A 199 17.01 -39.40 -6.23
N PHE A 200 16.07 -39.87 -5.43
CA PHE A 200 14.95 -39.08 -4.93
C PHE A 200 15.44 -37.89 -4.11
N LYS A 201 16.38 -38.12 -3.19
CA LYS A 201 17.02 -37.05 -2.42
C LYS A 201 17.70 -36.03 -3.33
N GLN A 202 18.55 -36.50 -4.26
CA GLN A 202 19.27 -35.64 -5.20
C GLN A 202 18.32 -34.75 -6.02
N TYR A 203 17.29 -35.34 -6.62
CA TYR A 203 16.36 -34.58 -7.47
C TYR A 203 15.40 -33.69 -6.65
N SER A 204 15.07 -34.08 -5.42
CA SER A 204 14.29 -33.22 -4.53
C SER A 204 15.08 -31.98 -4.11
N GLU A 205 16.36 -32.14 -3.76
CA GLU A 205 17.26 -31.03 -3.46
C GLU A 205 17.43 -30.10 -4.68
N GLU A 206 17.65 -30.66 -5.87
CA GLU A 206 17.73 -29.87 -7.10
C GLU A 206 16.41 -29.12 -7.40
N LYS A 207 15.26 -29.77 -7.18
CA LYS A 207 13.94 -29.14 -7.35
C LYS A 207 13.75 -27.97 -6.39
N ASP A 208 14.16 -28.12 -5.13
CA ASP A 208 14.06 -27.07 -4.12
C ASP A 208 14.96 -25.87 -4.47
N GLU A 209 16.20 -26.12 -4.90
CA GLU A 209 17.15 -25.09 -5.35
C GLU A 209 16.63 -24.29 -6.54
N VAL A 210 16.09 -24.98 -7.56
CA VAL A 210 15.52 -24.33 -8.75
C VAL A 210 14.28 -23.52 -8.37
N THR A 211 13.42 -24.05 -7.49
CA THR A 211 12.22 -23.36 -7.01
C THR A 211 12.57 -22.07 -6.26
N GLU A 212 13.58 -22.11 -5.41
CA GLU A 212 14.07 -20.95 -4.68
C GLU A 212 14.68 -19.90 -5.63
N SER A 213 15.40 -20.35 -6.67
CA SER A 213 15.96 -19.47 -7.70
C SER A 213 14.87 -18.77 -8.51
N ILE A 214 13.81 -19.49 -8.91
CA ILE A 214 12.63 -18.92 -9.59
C ILE A 214 11.99 -17.83 -8.72
N LYS A 215 11.78 -18.09 -7.42
CA LYS A 215 11.20 -17.11 -6.49
C LYS A 215 12.04 -15.83 -6.41
N ARG A 216 13.36 -15.96 -6.30
CA ARG A 216 14.29 -14.81 -6.23
C ARG A 216 14.24 -13.95 -7.49
N HIS A 217 14.28 -14.57 -8.66
CA HIS A 217 14.28 -13.83 -9.93
C HIS A 217 12.92 -13.26 -10.30
N SER A 218 11.81 -13.90 -9.88
CA SER A 218 10.44 -13.41 -10.12
C SER A 218 10.10 -12.16 -9.32
N GLN A 219 10.54 -12.07 -8.05
CA GLN A 219 10.12 -10.98 -7.15
C GLN A 219 11.02 -9.74 -7.23
N ALA A 220 12.29 -9.89 -7.59
CA ALA A 220 13.31 -8.87 -7.31
C ALA A 220 13.54 -7.81 -8.41
N SER A 221 13.13 -7.99 -9.66
CA SER A 221 13.51 -7.04 -10.73
C SER A 221 12.33 -6.33 -11.40
N THR A 222 11.31 -7.06 -11.85
CA THR A 222 10.20 -6.46 -12.60
C THR A 222 9.35 -5.51 -11.75
N GLY A 223 9.25 -5.78 -10.44
CA GLY A 223 8.49 -4.95 -9.51
C GLY A 223 9.05 -3.55 -9.31
N TYR A 224 10.37 -3.41 -9.17
CA TYR A 224 11.01 -2.12 -8.88
C TYR A 224 11.00 -1.16 -10.07
N LEU A 225 11.20 -1.68 -11.29
CA LEU A 225 11.16 -0.87 -12.51
C LEU A 225 9.75 -0.38 -12.79
N ASN A 226 8.77 -1.28 -12.71
CA ASN A 226 7.36 -0.93 -12.85
C ASN A 226 6.94 0.10 -11.81
N LEU A 227 7.40 -0.07 -10.57
CA LEU A 227 7.16 0.90 -9.51
C LEU A 227 7.75 2.27 -9.89
N GLY A 228 9.00 2.33 -10.35
CA GLY A 228 9.65 3.57 -10.79
C GLY A 228 8.90 4.26 -11.93
N ILE A 229 8.53 3.52 -12.97
CA ILE A 229 7.75 4.03 -14.12
C ILE A 229 6.40 4.57 -13.64
N ASN A 230 5.68 3.81 -12.82
CA ASN A 230 4.37 4.21 -12.30
C ASN A 230 4.45 5.48 -11.44
N ILE A 231 5.48 5.59 -10.58
CA ILE A 231 5.70 6.80 -9.78
C ILE A 231 5.99 7.99 -10.69
N TYR A 232 6.84 7.81 -11.71
CA TYR A 232 7.12 8.87 -12.69
C TYR A 232 5.83 9.30 -13.41
N GLU A 233 5.07 8.37 -14.00
CA GLU A 233 3.83 8.70 -14.70
C GLU A 233 2.82 9.40 -13.78
N LEU A 234 2.70 8.92 -12.54
CA LEU A 234 1.87 9.53 -11.52
C LEU A 234 2.32 10.97 -11.23
N SER A 235 3.63 11.22 -11.07
CA SER A 235 4.17 12.57 -10.84
C SER A 235 3.82 13.54 -11.96
N GLN A 236 3.85 13.08 -13.22
CA GLN A 236 3.54 13.91 -14.38
C GLN A 236 2.04 14.22 -14.52
N ARG A 237 1.17 13.36 -13.95
CA ARG A 237 -0.30 13.45 -14.08
C ARG A 237 -1.00 13.75 -12.76
N ALA A 238 -0.27 13.97 -11.66
CA ALA A 238 -0.82 14.07 -10.31
C ALA A 238 -1.92 15.14 -10.21
N LYS A 239 -1.67 16.33 -10.74
CA LYS A 239 -2.66 17.43 -10.79
C LYS A 239 -3.93 17.03 -11.55
N GLU A 240 -3.80 16.38 -12.70
CA GLU A 240 -4.95 15.95 -13.51
C GLU A 240 -5.76 14.87 -12.82
N ILE A 241 -5.09 13.90 -12.19
CA ILE A 241 -5.72 12.83 -11.42
C ILE A 241 -6.49 13.44 -10.24
N TYR A 242 -5.87 14.38 -9.52
CA TYR A 242 -6.49 15.11 -8.43
C TYR A 242 -7.77 15.85 -8.88
N LEU A 243 -7.69 16.62 -9.97
CA LEU A 243 -8.83 17.37 -10.50
C LEU A 243 -9.95 16.46 -11.03
N LYS A 244 -9.60 15.33 -11.63
CA LYS A 244 -10.59 14.32 -12.05
C LYS A 244 -11.32 13.70 -10.87
N ALA A 245 -10.60 13.39 -9.78
CA ALA A 245 -11.21 12.91 -8.54
C ALA A 245 -12.14 13.98 -7.94
N LYS A 246 -11.71 15.25 -7.94
CA LYS A 246 -12.54 16.38 -7.51
C LYS A 246 -13.85 16.49 -8.29
N ALA A 247 -13.78 16.42 -9.62
CA ALA A 247 -14.95 16.53 -10.49
C ALA A 247 -15.97 15.39 -10.30
N LYS A 248 -15.53 14.25 -9.73
CA LYS A 248 -16.37 13.09 -9.42
C LYS A 248 -16.76 13.01 -7.93
N ASP A 249 -16.47 14.04 -7.14
CA ASP A 249 -16.70 14.06 -5.68
C ASP A 249 -16.01 12.90 -4.92
N MET A 250 -14.84 12.48 -5.41
CA MET A 250 -14.04 11.38 -4.89
C MET A 250 -13.02 11.87 -3.86
N LEU A 251 -13.54 12.31 -2.70
CA LEU A 251 -12.75 12.98 -1.66
C LEU A 251 -11.65 12.09 -1.06
N ASP A 252 -11.92 10.80 -0.86
CA ASP A 252 -10.95 9.87 -0.26
C ASP A 252 -9.76 9.64 -1.20
N GLU A 253 -9.99 9.64 -2.50
CA GLU A 253 -8.98 9.51 -3.54
C GLU A 253 -8.13 10.77 -3.65
N GLN A 254 -8.73 11.96 -3.58
CA GLN A 254 -7.99 13.22 -3.45
C GLN A 254 -7.04 13.18 -2.25
N ARG A 255 -7.56 12.78 -1.08
CA ARG A 255 -6.78 12.70 0.17
C ARG A 255 -5.70 11.63 0.11
N SER A 256 -5.97 10.50 -0.53
CA SER A 256 -5.00 9.41 -0.70
C SER A 256 -3.84 9.86 -1.58
N LEU A 257 -4.13 10.57 -2.68
CA LEU A 257 -3.09 11.15 -3.54
C LEU A 257 -2.25 12.20 -2.80
N ILE A 258 -2.89 13.08 -2.02
CA ILE A 258 -2.17 14.06 -1.19
C ILE A 258 -1.18 13.36 -0.24
N ARG A 259 -1.63 12.32 0.47
CA ARG A 259 -0.78 11.56 1.40
C ARG A 259 0.34 10.78 0.73
N LEU A 260 0.12 10.36 -0.51
CA LEU A 260 1.13 9.64 -1.27
C LEU A 260 2.26 10.59 -1.70
N VAL A 261 1.91 11.79 -2.17
CA VAL A 261 2.86 12.75 -2.73
C VAL A 261 3.55 13.60 -1.66
N PHE A 262 2.80 14.06 -0.66
CA PHE A 262 3.29 15.00 0.36
C PHE A 262 3.46 14.29 1.71
N ALA A 263 4.64 14.46 2.32
CA ALA A 263 4.93 13.95 3.66
C ALA A 263 4.36 14.87 4.74
N ASP A 264 4.64 16.17 4.65
CA ASP A 264 4.10 17.18 5.55
C ASP A 264 3.50 18.35 4.77
N LEU A 265 2.39 18.86 5.29
CA LEU A 265 1.77 20.10 4.87
C LEU A 265 1.69 21.04 6.08
N LYS A 266 2.26 22.24 5.95
CA LYS A 266 2.32 23.24 7.01
C LYS A 266 1.70 24.55 6.56
N LEU A 267 0.83 25.13 7.38
CA LEU A 267 0.18 26.41 7.13
C LEU A 267 0.81 27.51 7.99
N ASP A 268 1.17 28.62 7.36
CA ASP A 268 1.69 29.81 8.01
C ASP A 268 1.02 31.08 7.48
N GLU A 269 0.16 31.69 8.31
CA GLU A 269 -0.63 32.88 7.95
C GLU A 269 -1.31 32.76 6.56
N GLY A 270 -1.94 31.60 6.30
CA GLY A 270 -2.62 31.29 5.04
C GLY A 270 -1.71 30.79 3.90
N LYS A 271 -0.38 30.81 4.08
CA LYS A 271 0.57 30.26 3.12
C LYS A 271 0.84 28.79 3.41
N LEU A 272 0.63 27.95 2.40
CA LEU A 272 0.91 26.51 2.46
C LEU A 272 2.36 26.26 2.07
N SER A 273 3.09 25.58 2.95
CA SER A 273 4.38 24.98 2.66
C SER A 273 4.28 23.47 2.78
N TYR A 274 5.11 22.75 2.04
CA TYR A 274 5.04 21.29 1.98
C TYR A 274 6.41 20.64 1.84
N THR A 275 6.48 19.38 2.21
CA THR A 275 7.60 18.48 1.89
C THR A 275 7.08 17.30 1.10
N TYR A 276 7.82 16.86 0.09
CA TYR A 276 7.50 15.63 -0.63
C TYR A 276 7.82 14.40 0.21
N SER A 277 7.06 13.32 0.02
CA SER A 277 7.47 12.01 0.53
C SER A 277 8.78 11.58 -0.14
N ASN A 278 9.55 10.69 0.52
CA ASN A 278 10.90 10.33 0.08
C ASN A 278 10.99 9.99 -1.43
N THR A 279 10.02 9.23 -1.92
CA THR A 279 9.90 8.85 -3.33
C THR A 279 9.76 10.05 -4.26
N PHE A 280 8.89 11.00 -3.91
CA PHE A 280 8.63 12.19 -4.74
C PHE A 280 9.67 13.29 -4.53
N LYS A 281 10.41 13.26 -3.42
CA LYS A 281 11.54 14.17 -3.17
C LYS A 281 12.65 13.96 -4.19
N ILE A 282 13.05 12.70 -4.42
CA ILE A 282 14.07 12.35 -5.43
C ILE A 282 13.63 12.83 -6.82
N LEU A 283 12.35 12.62 -7.18
CA LEU A 283 11.80 13.11 -8.44
C LEU A 283 11.82 14.64 -8.52
N SER A 284 11.45 15.34 -7.44
CA SER A 284 11.46 16.81 -7.43
C SER A 284 12.86 17.41 -7.63
N GLU A 285 13.88 16.76 -7.07
CA GLU A 285 15.29 17.15 -7.24
C GLU A 285 15.73 16.92 -8.69
N ALA A 286 15.40 15.76 -9.26
CA ALA A 286 15.65 15.46 -10.67
C ALA A 286 14.94 16.44 -11.62
N VAL A 287 13.67 16.76 -11.35
CA VAL A 287 12.88 17.74 -12.12
C VAL A 287 13.49 19.14 -12.02
N SER A 288 13.97 19.53 -10.84
CA SER A 288 14.61 20.84 -10.63
C SER A 288 15.92 20.96 -11.43
N ALA A 289 16.73 19.88 -11.48
CA ALA A 289 17.94 19.85 -12.30
C ALA A 289 17.62 19.93 -13.81
N THR A 290 16.52 19.28 -14.22
CA THR A 290 16.06 19.23 -15.62
C THR A 290 15.44 20.55 -16.11
N ASN A 291 14.72 21.25 -15.23
CA ASN A 291 14.03 22.51 -15.55
C ASN A 291 14.90 23.76 -15.32
N GLY A 292 16.06 23.63 -14.65
CA GLY A 292 17.01 24.73 -14.43
C GLY A 292 17.85 25.07 -15.66
N SER A 293 18.41 26.28 -15.70
CA SER A 293 19.13 26.87 -16.85
C SER A 293 20.43 26.15 -17.30
N ASN A 294 20.76 24.99 -16.72
CA ASN A 294 21.96 24.20 -17.03
C ASN A 294 21.69 23.09 -18.07
N VAL A 295 20.64 23.24 -18.89
CA VAL A 295 20.25 22.28 -19.94
C VAL A 295 21.33 22.15 -21.03
N ASP A 296 22.27 23.10 -21.14
CA ASP A 296 23.36 23.08 -22.12
C ASP A 296 24.38 21.94 -21.94
N LYS A 297 24.31 21.17 -20.83
CA LYS A 297 25.12 19.94 -20.67
C LYS A 297 24.50 18.68 -21.26
N PHE A 298 23.29 18.72 -21.84
CA PHE A 298 22.62 17.53 -22.39
C PHE A 298 22.90 17.25 -23.87
N LYS A 299 23.70 18.07 -24.57
CA LYS A 299 24.08 17.82 -25.99
C LYS A 299 24.88 16.53 -26.22
N GLY A 300 25.35 15.86 -25.16
CA GLY A 300 26.03 14.56 -25.24
C GLY A 300 25.16 13.33 -25.02
N LEU A 301 23.90 13.48 -24.57
CA LEU A 301 23.06 12.33 -24.16
C LEU A 301 22.23 11.73 -25.32
N GLU A 302 22.13 12.42 -26.44
CA GLU A 302 21.31 12.02 -27.59
C GLU A 302 21.89 10.81 -28.34
N ASN A 303 23.19 10.54 -28.15
CA ASN A 303 23.90 9.42 -28.77
C ASN A 303 24.30 8.32 -27.76
N GLY A 304 23.98 8.50 -26.47
CA GLY A 304 24.24 7.51 -25.46
C GLY A 304 23.13 6.47 -25.44
N LYS A 305 23.39 5.27 -25.98
CA LYS A 305 22.65 4.09 -25.51
C LYS A 305 22.84 4.05 -24.00
N PHE A 306 21.75 4.08 -23.24
CA PHE A 306 21.81 3.77 -21.82
C PHE A 306 22.12 2.26 -21.73
N GLU A 307 23.41 1.92 -21.76
CA GLU A 307 23.85 0.60 -21.33
C GLU A 307 23.80 0.63 -19.80
N PRO A 308 22.91 -0.14 -19.15
CA PRO A 308 23.04 -0.34 -17.71
C PRO A 308 24.46 -0.85 -17.49
N ALA A 309 25.18 -0.26 -16.53
CA ALA A 309 26.51 -0.73 -16.16
C ALA A 309 26.41 -2.25 -16.02
N LYS A 310 27.21 -2.99 -16.81
CA LYS A 310 27.27 -4.46 -16.73
C LYS A 310 27.26 -4.80 -15.24
N LYS A 311 26.21 -5.52 -14.80
CA LYS A 311 26.15 -6.03 -13.43
C LYS A 311 27.52 -6.66 -13.19
N SER A 312 28.21 -6.23 -12.14
CA SER A 312 29.39 -6.94 -11.67
C SER A 312 29.01 -8.41 -11.58
N ASP A 313 29.91 -9.31 -12.00
CA ASP A 313 29.73 -10.75 -11.77
C ASP A 313 29.70 -11.00 -10.26
N VAL A 314 28.54 -10.81 -9.62
CA VAL A 314 28.30 -11.07 -8.19
C VAL A 314 28.03 -12.57 -7.97
N ALA A 315 28.60 -13.44 -8.80
CA ALA A 315 28.56 -14.88 -8.57
C ALA A 315 29.37 -15.30 -7.32
N GLY A 316 30.16 -14.39 -6.73
CA GLY A 316 31.00 -14.66 -5.55
C GLY A 316 30.89 -13.69 -4.37
N GLN A 317 30.07 -12.65 -4.41
CA GLN A 317 30.00 -11.65 -3.33
C GLN A 317 28.80 -11.91 -2.41
N LYS A 318 29.06 -12.50 -1.24
CA LYS A 318 28.21 -12.32 -0.06
C LYS A 318 28.43 -10.90 0.42
N ASP A 319 27.42 -10.03 0.30
CA ASP A 319 27.23 -8.82 1.10
C ASP A 319 26.06 -8.00 0.50
N SER A 320 25.28 -7.20 1.19
CA SER A 320 25.07 -6.96 2.61
C SER A 320 23.95 -5.89 2.69
N LEU A 321 22.72 -6.24 2.31
CA LEU A 321 21.57 -5.35 2.47
C LEU A 321 20.33 -6.15 2.89
N LEU A 322 20.42 -6.79 4.04
CA LEU A 322 19.24 -7.15 4.82
C LEU A 322 19.13 -6.17 5.99
N PRO A 323 17.97 -5.55 6.23
CA PRO A 323 17.75 -4.86 7.50
C PRO A 323 17.79 -5.91 8.61
N SER A 324 18.72 -5.73 9.55
CA SER A 324 18.88 -6.49 10.77
C SER A 324 17.52 -6.64 11.48
N ARG A 325 16.94 -7.84 11.44
CA ARG A 325 15.82 -8.18 12.32
C ARG A 325 16.39 -8.73 13.65
N PRO A 326 15.86 -8.33 14.81
CA PRO A 326 16.31 -8.87 16.08
C PRO A 326 15.98 -10.36 16.18
N ILE A 327 16.99 -11.15 16.55
CA ILE A 327 16.89 -12.57 16.86
C ILE A 327 16.27 -12.69 18.26
N TRP A 328 15.13 -13.37 18.39
CA TRP A 328 14.75 -14.00 19.65
C TRP A 328 15.15 -15.47 19.55
N LEU A 329 16.14 -15.87 20.35
CA LEU A 329 16.58 -17.26 20.48
C LEU A 329 15.54 -18.06 21.28
N PRO A 330 15.25 -19.32 20.92
CA PRO A 330 14.62 -20.26 21.83
C PRO A 330 15.66 -20.77 22.84
N GLY A 331 15.32 -20.69 24.13
CA GLY A 331 15.93 -21.48 25.20
C GLY A 331 15.02 -22.64 25.55
#